data_AF-A0A6G0WKL6-F1
#
_entry.id   AF-A0A6G0WKL6-F1
#
_cell.length_a   1.000
_cell.length_b   1.000
_cell.length_c   1.000
_cell.angle_alpha   90.00
_cell.angle_beta   90.00
_cell.angle_gamma   90.00
#
_symmetry.space_group_name_H-M   'P 1'
#
loop_
_entity.id
_entity.type
_entity.pdbx_description
1 polymer ?
#
loop_
_entity_poly.entity_id
_entity_poly.type
_entity_poly.pdbx_seq_one_letter_code
_entity_poly.pdbx_strand_id
1 'polypeptide(L)'
;MRRRGRGGVLTRSQRQLMELQGYAKEEKEMGDEVLDEYIEQLDEKIDAAHAQDDMSWEDYESSSDDEGASDDDETDGEYRPRRQEKPQRASRTTSGFVSHVFWSSLGLVLIFPIFYYRWKYSSYPMNSSSFVTYFLKAIFNWITLFLLVCFVFAGVCNTSAFVNGSLFKLPLSVDECALDLWSDVSTCVITYGQDCIKEPRCQLPVGRFIGALVSLFFVFRFYSGRVQFLVSSLFALHHGIQQWQQYHIPAQDSNQLRILSIDPAYAYANETIHILVDGQNLYEGLSIGWVPYWGCSQHTTLSDCHVDLVAPLRHGGVSVAFPTVDQYTICVMPTGEAGAKASICFDSVRLRSKDSKSRPGWSLTT
;
A
#
# COMPACT_ATOMS: atom_id res chain seq x y z
N MET A 1 -5.57 27.49 8.26
CA MET A 1 -5.98 28.76 8.91
C MET A 1 -5.33 29.92 8.15
N ARG A 2 -6.08 30.62 7.29
CA ARG A 2 -5.60 31.81 6.57
C ARG A 2 -5.55 32.99 7.55
N ARG A 3 -4.35 33.52 7.84
CA ARG A 3 -4.21 34.79 8.57
C ARG A 3 -4.71 35.91 7.66
N ARG A 4 -5.86 36.50 8.01
CA ARG A 4 -6.29 37.78 7.47
C ARG A 4 -5.23 38.81 7.81
N GLY A 5 -4.55 39.34 6.80
CA GLY A 5 -3.64 40.48 6.96
C GLY A 5 -4.40 41.65 7.56
N ARG A 6 -3.97 42.13 8.73
CA ARG A 6 -4.47 43.38 9.29
C ARG A 6 -4.08 44.50 8.32
N GLY A 7 -5.06 45.22 7.80
CA GLY A 7 -4.82 46.42 7.00
C GLY A 7 -3.92 47.37 7.79
N GLY A 8 -2.72 47.57 7.28
CA GLY A 8 -1.77 48.53 7.85
C GLY A 8 -2.35 49.92 7.74
N VAL A 9 -2.42 50.64 8.86
CA VAL A 9 -2.81 52.05 8.89
C VAL A 9 -1.67 52.82 8.22
N LEU A 10 -1.91 53.31 7.00
CA LEU A 10 -0.98 54.17 6.28
C LEU A 10 -0.67 55.41 7.13
N THR A 11 0.61 55.65 7.38
CA THR A 11 1.05 56.83 8.13
C THR A 11 0.81 58.10 7.29
N ARG A 12 0.59 59.23 7.96
CA ARG A 12 0.28 60.51 7.30
C ARG A 12 1.36 60.93 6.29
N SER A 13 2.61 60.54 6.53
CA SER A 13 3.74 60.77 5.62
C SER A 13 3.67 59.89 4.36
N GLN A 14 3.33 58.61 4.48
CA GLN A 14 3.10 57.74 3.31
C GLN A 14 1.94 58.23 2.45
N ARG A 15 0.89 58.77 3.08
CA ARG A 15 -0.24 59.36 2.34
C ARG A 15 0.16 60.61 1.55
N GLN A 16 0.94 61.51 2.13
CA GLN A 16 1.47 62.69 1.42
C GLN A 16 2.46 62.32 0.31
N LEU A 17 3.23 61.25 0.49
CA LEU A 17 4.17 60.79 -0.53
C LEU A 17 3.44 60.18 -1.73
N MET A 18 2.33 59.46 -1.49
CA MET A 18 1.44 59.02 -2.56
C MET A 18 0.74 60.19 -3.26
N GLU A 19 0.35 61.25 -2.54
CA GLU A 19 -0.17 62.48 -3.14
C GLU A 19 0.84 63.17 -4.06
N LEU A 20 2.09 63.33 -3.61
CA LEU A 20 3.16 63.96 -4.40
C LEU A 20 3.59 63.13 -5.62
N GLN A 21 3.47 61.81 -5.54
CA GLN A 21 3.78 60.90 -6.64
C GLN A 21 2.61 60.74 -7.63
N GLY A 22 1.50 61.47 -7.46
CA GLY A 22 0.34 61.41 -8.36
C GLY A 22 -0.52 60.15 -8.18
N TYR A 23 -0.30 59.36 -7.12
CA TYR A 23 -1.14 58.22 -6.75
C TYR A 23 -2.33 58.62 -5.88
N ALA A 24 -2.49 59.91 -5.57
CA ALA A 24 -3.76 60.42 -5.10
C ALA A 24 -4.80 60.18 -6.18
N LYS A 25 -5.67 59.20 -5.92
CA LYS A 25 -6.85 58.92 -6.71
C LYS A 25 -7.65 60.22 -6.80
N GLU A 26 -7.50 60.97 -7.90
CA GLU A 26 -8.55 61.90 -8.32
C GLU A 26 -9.80 61.03 -8.41
N GLU A 27 -10.75 61.23 -7.49
CA GLU A 27 -12.11 60.74 -7.64
C GLU A 27 -12.71 61.51 -8.82
N LYS A 28 -12.29 61.15 -10.04
CA LYS A 28 -13.16 61.30 -11.19
C LYS A 28 -14.35 60.40 -10.90
N GLU A 29 -15.50 61.02 -10.66
CA GLU A 29 -16.80 60.38 -10.82
C GLU A 29 -16.86 59.85 -12.26
N MET A 30 -16.31 58.66 -12.48
CA MET A 30 -16.56 57.88 -13.68
C MET A 30 -18.01 57.43 -13.56
N GLY A 31 -18.82 57.78 -14.56
CA GLY A 31 -20.18 57.26 -14.63
C GLY A 31 -20.16 55.74 -14.65
N ASP A 32 -21.19 55.13 -14.06
CA ASP A 32 -21.29 53.68 -13.85
C ASP A 32 -20.97 52.86 -15.11
N GLU A 33 -21.34 53.36 -16.30
CA GLU A 33 -21.09 52.71 -17.58
C GLU A 33 -19.59 52.58 -17.93
N VAL A 34 -18.77 53.57 -17.58
CA VAL A 34 -17.31 53.52 -17.80
C VAL A 34 -16.65 52.62 -16.75
N LEU A 35 -17.23 52.53 -15.55
CA LEU A 35 -16.73 51.67 -14.49
C LEU A 35 -16.95 50.20 -14.84
N ASP A 36 -18.12 49.86 -15.40
CA ASP A 36 -18.43 48.51 -15.84
C ASP A 36 -17.50 48.05 -16.99
N GLU A 37 -17.25 48.90 -17.99
CA GLU A 37 -16.31 48.59 -19.07
C GLU A 37 -14.86 48.41 -18.56
N TYR A 38 -14.48 49.18 -17.55
CA TYR A 38 -13.17 49.02 -16.91
C TYR A 38 -13.04 47.72 -16.10
N ILE A 39 -14.12 47.30 -15.42
CA ILE A 39 -14.16 46.03 -14.70
C ILE A 39 -14.04 44.86 -15.69
N GLU A 40 -14.76 44.91 -16.81
CA GLU A 40 -14.71 43.87 -17.84
C GLU A 40 -13.31 43.73 -18.46
N GLN A 41 -12.63 44.85 -18.73
CA GLN A 41 -11.23 44.83 -19.18
C GLN A 41 -10.25 44.28 -18.13
N LEU A 42 -10.53 44.46 -16.84
CA LEU A 42 -9.70 43.89 -15.78
C LEU A 42 -9.88 42.38 -15.68
N ASP A 43 -11.12 41.91 -15.75
CA ASP A 43 -11.42 40.48 -15.71
C ASP A 43 -10.81 39.76 -16.92
N GLU A 44 -10.88 40.35 -18.13
CA GLU A 44 -10.22 39.79 -19.32
C GLU A 44 -8.68 39.73 -19.16
N LYS A 45 -8.07 40.73 -18.51
CA LYS A 45 -6.63 40.72 -18.20
C LYS A 45 -6.27 39.66 -17.16
N ILE A 46 -7.12 39.46 -16.15
CA ILE A 46 -6.92 38.45 -15.11
C ILE A 46 -7.02 37.06 -15.74
N ASP A 47 -8.02 36.82 -16.58
CA ASP A 47 -8.19 35.56 -17.30
C ASP A 47 -7.05 35.30 -18.28
N ALA A 48 -6.59 36.33 -19.01
CA ALA A 48 -5.43 36.22 -19.89
C ALA A 48 -4.13 35.93 -19.12
N ALA A 49 -3.97 36.51 -17.92
CA ALA A 49 -2.84 36.21 -17.04
C ALA A 49 -2.92 34.79 -16.50
N HIS A 50 -4.09 34.34 -16.04
CA HIS A 50 -4.31 32.98 -15.56
C HIS A 50 -4.16 31.92 -16.66
N ALA A 51 -4.55 32.23 -17.90
CA ALA A 51 -4.31 31.36 -19.05
C ALA A 51 -2.82 31.22 -19.39
N GLN A 52 -1.99 32.23 -19.05
CA GLN A 52 -0.53 32.14 -19.16
C GLN A 52 0.11 31.48 -17.93
N ASP A 53 -0.51 31.62 -16.76
CA ASP A 53 -0.06 31.05 -15.48
C ASP A 53 -0.60 29.64 -15.20
N ASP A 54 -1.21 28.98 -16.20
CA ASP A 54 -1.37 27.51 -16.24
C ASP A 54 -0.01 26.79 -16.47
N MET A 55 1.06 27.43 -15.99
CA MET A 55 2.34 26.83 -15.69
C MET A 55 2.10 25.89 -14.52
N SER A 56 1.94 24.62 -14.85
CA SER A 56 2.07 23.45 -13.97
C SER A 56 2.69 23.81 -12.61
N TRP A 57 1.90 23.65 -11.54
CA TRP A 57 2.31 23.78 -10.13
C TRP A 57 3.59 23.00 -9.75
N GLU A 58 4.20 22.25 -10.66
CA GLU A 58 5.47 21.53 -10.50
C GLU A 58 6.71 22.42 -10.39
N ASP A 59 6.68 23.69 -10.81
CA ASP A 59 7.86 24.56 -10.75
C ASP A 59 8.02 25.31 -9.41
N TYR A 60 7.03 25.26 -8.51
CA TYR A 60 7.05 25.99 -7.23
C TYR A 60 7.78 25.28 -6.07
N GLU A 61 8.24 24.04 -6.24
CA GLU A 61 8.98 23.30 -5.20
C GLU A 61 10.51 23.49 -5.25
N SER A 62 11.05 24.44 -6.03
CA SER A 62 12.52 24.60 -6.15
C SER A 62 13.09 26.01 -6.04
N SER A 63 12.37 26.99 -5.48
CA SER A 63 12.95 28.32 -5.21
C SER A 63 12.62 28.83 -3.81
N SER A 64 13.24 28.24 -2.80
CA SER A 64 13.34 28.87 -1.48
C SER A 64 14.69 28.52 -0.86
N ASP A 65 15.77 29.01 -1.45
CA ASP A 65 17.11 29.11 -0.83
C ASP A 65 17.91 30.09 -1.72
N ASP A 66 17.57 31.38 -1.66
CA ASP A 66 18.45 32.44 -2.17
C ASP A 66 18.93 33.22 -0.95
N GLU A 67 20.10 32.81 -0.48
CA GLU A 67 20.86 33.44 0.59
C GLU A 67 21.32 34.82 0.11
N GLY A 68 21.04 35.84 0.92
CA GLY A 68 21.46 37.21 0.65
C GLY A 68 22.98 37.38 0.59
N ALA A 69 23.43 38.11 -0.43
CA ALA A 69 24.66 38.90 -0.46
C ALA A 69 24.38 40.09 -1.41
N SER A 70 24.04 41.26 -0.87
CA SER A 70 24.97 42.40 -0.70
C SER A 70 25.65 42.82 -2.01
N ASP A 71 25.27 43.97 -2.56
CA ASP A 71 26.08 45.19 -2.40
C ASP A 71 25.40 46.40 -3.08
N ASP A 72 25.40 47.48 -2.32
CA ASP A 72 24.98 48.81 -2.71
C ASP A 72 25.91 49.35 -3.83
N ASP A 73 25.36 49.61 -5.00
CA ASP A 73 25.98 50.55 -5.96
C ASP A 73 24.87 51.40 -6.60
N GLU A 74 24.66 52.57 -5.99
CA GLU A 74 23.91 53.68 -6.59
C GLU A 74 24.63 54.13 -7.87
N THR A 75 24.16 53.66 -9.02
CA THR A 75 24.48 54.27 -10.31
C THR A 75 23.19 54.67 -10.99
N ASP A 76 23.00 55.99 -11.13
CA ASP A 76 22.00 56.66 -11.95
C ASP A 76 22.16 56.24 -13.42
N GLY A 77 21.66 55.05 -13.73
CA GLY A 77 21.63 54.46 -15.06
C GLY A 77 20.22 54.54 -15.62
N GLU A 78 20.04 55.48 -16.54
CA GLU A 78 18.99 55.57 -17.56
C GLU A 78 18.17 54.28 -17.70
N TYR A 79 16.88 54.35 -17.32
CA TYR A 79 15.92 53.24 -17.35
C TYR A 79 15.73 52.73 -18.79
N ARG A 80 16.60 51.83 -19.24
CA ARG A 80 16.33 51.02 -20.43
C ARG A 80 15.40 49.89 -19.97
N PRO A 81 14.17 49.79 -20.50
CA PRO A 81 13.33 48.64 -20.25
C PRO A 81 14.12 47.41 -20.72
N ARG A 82 14.61 46.64 -19.74
CA ARG A 82 15.36 45.42 -19.96
C ARG A 82 14.44 44.53 -20.78
N ARG A 83 14.70 44.45 -22.09
CA ARG A 83 13.98 43.58 -23.02
C ARG A 83 14.06 42.21 -22.37
N GLN A 84 12.96 41.77 -21.76
CA GLN A 84 12.84 40.43 -21.20
C GLN A 84 12.89 39.50 -22.40
N GLU A 85 14.10 39.21 -22.85
CA GLU A 85 14.37 38.07 -23.69
C GLU A 85 13.88 36.90 -22.86
N LYS A 86 12.66 36.43 -23.19
CA LYS A 86 12.07 35.23 -22.60
C LYS A 86 13.20 34.21 -22.64
N PRO A 87 13.75 33.79 -21.49
CA PRO A 87 14.87 32.86 -21.48
C PRO A 87 14.37 31.69 -22.31
N GLN A 88 15.00 31.48 -23.47
CA GLN A 88 14.68 30.34 -24.31
C GLN A 88 14.90 29.16 -23.40
N ARG A 89 13.81 28.57 -22.91
CA ARG A 89 13.82 27.39 -22.05
C ARG A 89 14.45 26.32 -22.92
N ALA A 90 15.78 26.22 -22.85
CA ALA A 90 16.54 25.17 -23.46
C ALA A 90 15.81 23.90 -23.06
N SER A 91 15.26 23.20 -24.05
CA SER A 91 14.41 22.05 -23.84
C SER A 91 15.19 21.10 -22.93
N ARG A 92 14.83 21.06 -21.64
CA ARG A 92 15.43 20.17 -20.66
C ARG A 92 15.12 18.79 -21.21
N THR A 93 16.10 18.17 -21.85
CA THR A 93 16.02 16.79 -22.29
C THR A 93 15.86 15.97 -21.01
N THR A 94 14.62 15.62 -20.70
CA THR A 94 14.29 14.81 -19.54
C THR A 94 15.00 13.47 -19.73
N SER A 95 15.89 13.15 -18.79
CA SER A 95 16.57 11.87 -18.80
C SER A 95 15.54 10.75 -18.79
N GLY A 96 15.58 9.87 -19.78
CA GLY A 96 14.66 8.73 -19.86
C GLY A 96 14.91 7.67 -18.78
N PHE A 97 14.03 6.67 -18.70
CA PHE A 97 14.08 5.56 -17.75
C PHE A 97 15.48 4.93 -17.61
N VAL A 98 16.12 4.59 -18.73
CA VAL A 98 17.45 3.95 -18.75
C VAL A 98 18.51 4.83 -18.08
N SER A 99 18.45 6.14 -18.28
CA SER A 99 19.37 7.09 -17.64
C SER A 99 19.17 7.09 -16.12
N HIS A 100 17.92 7.08 -15.64
CA HIS A 100 17.65 7.02 -14.20
C HIS A 100 18.08 5.70 -13.57
N VAL A 101 17.83 4.57 -14.21
CA VAL A 101 18.29 3.26 -13.73
C VAL A 101 19.82 3.20 -13.74
N PHE A 102 20.47 3.61 -14.83
CA PHE A 102 21.92 3.62 -14.96
C PHE A 102 22.56 4.50 -13.89
N TRP A 103 22.12 5.75 -13.73
CA TRP A 103 22.73 6.66 -12.75
C TRP A 103 22.36 6.30 -11.31
N SER A 104 21.22 5.69 -11.04
CA SER A 104 20.88 5.23 -9.68
C SER A 104 21.62 3.93 -9.32
N SER A 105 21.93 3.06 -10.28
CA SER A 105 22.64 1.79 -10.03
C SER A 105 24.15 1.97 -10.03
N LEU A 106 24.69 2.49 -11.14
CA LEU A 106 26.12 2.56 -11.38
C LEU A 106 26.78 3.65 -10.53
N GLY A 107 26.11 4.79 -10.32
CA GLY A 107 26.72 5.87 -9.57
C GLY A 107 26.76 5.62 -8.05
N LEU A 108 25.92 4.71 -7.51
CA LEU A 108 26.12 4.25 -6.12
C LEU A 108 27.39 3.41 -5.96
N VAL A 109 27.81 2.70 -7.01
CA VAL A 109 29.00 1.83 -7.00
C VAL A 109 30.26 2.58 -7.42
N LEU A 110 30.14 3.49 -8.39
CA LEU A 110 31.27 4.16 -9.04
C LEU A 110 31.25 5.67 -8.76
N ILE A 111 32.06 6.07 -7.79
CA ILE A 111 32.23 7.47 -7.39
C ILE A 111 32.94 8.29 -8.50
N PHE A 112 33.90 7.69 -9.21
CA PHE A 112 34.73 8.40 -10.20
C PHE A 112 33.93 8.93 -11.43
N PRO A 113 33.05 8.14 -12.08
CA PRO A 113 32.17 8.64 -13.14
C PRO A 113 31.27 9.81 -12.73
N ILE A 114 30.85 9.88 -11.46
CA ILE A 114 30.01 10.99 -10.95
C ILE A 114 30.82 12.28 -10.91
N PHE A 115 32.03 12.25 -10.35
CA PHE A 115 32.89 13.42 -10.31
C PHE A 115 33.31 13.88 -11.71
N TYR A 116 33.60 12.93 -12.61
CA TYR A 116 33.86 13.24 -14.01
C TYR A 116 32.66 13.92 -14.69
N TYR A 117 31.44 13.41 -14.46
CA TYR A 117 30.22 14.03 -14.97
C TYR A 117 30.02 15.45 -14.42
N ARG A 118 30.22 15.64 -13.10
CA ARG A 118 30.11 16.94 -12.44
C ARG A 118 31.11 17.97 -12.98
N TRP A 119 32.32 17.53 -13.33
CA TRP A 119 33.31 18.39 -13.97
C TRP A 119 32.82 18.82 -15.36
N LYS A 120 32.29 17.90 -16.16
CA LYS A 120 31.86 18.19 -17.54
C LYS A 120 30.57 19.01 -17.64
N TYR A 121 29.58 18.76 -16.79
CA TYR A 121 28.21 19.31 -16.93
C TYR A 121 27.81 20.31 -15.86
N SER A 122 28.74 20.74 -14.99
CA SER A 122 28.53 21.63 -13.84
C SER A 122 27.49 21.18 -12.80
N SER A 123 26.76 20.09 -13.06
CA SER A 123 25.68 19.52 -12.26
C SER A 123 25.96 18.03 -12.04
N TYR A 124 25.44 17.47 -10.95
CA TYR A 124 25.47 16.04 -10.73
C TYR A 124 24.43 15.35 -11.63
N PRO A 125 24.59 14.05 -11.94
CA PRO A 125 23.58 13.29 -12.68
C PRO A 125 22.18 13.43 -12.04
N MET A 126 21.12 13.22 -12.85
CA MET A 126 19.72 13.43 -12.42
C MET A 126 19.40 14.87 -11.98
N ASN A 127 20.14 15.85 -12.54
CA ASN A 127 19.96 17.28 -12.32
C ASN A 127 19.98 17.64 -10.83
N SER A 128 21.00 17.17 -10.12
CA SER A 128 21.19 17.43 -8.69
C SER A 128 22.23 18.52 -8.45
N SER A 129 21.95 19.41 -7.50
CA SER A 129 22.84 20.52 -7.12
C SER A 129 24.01 20.05 -6.26
N SER A 130 23.83 18.98 -5.49
CA SER A 130 24.84 18.43 -4.57
C SER A 130 24.97 16.91 -4.67
N PHE A 131 26.08 16.37 -4.18
CA PHE A 131 26.29 14.93 -4.09
C PHE A 131 25.27 14.26 -3.15
N VAL A 132 24.92 14.92 -2.04
CA VAL A 132 23.94 14.41 -1.06
C VAL A 132 22.55 14.32 -1.69
N THR A 133 22.10 15.36 -2.40
CA THR A 133 20.80 15.33 -3.10
C THR A 133 20.76 14.26 -4.19
N TYR A 134 21.86 14.06 -4.92
CA TYR A 134 22.01 12.95 -5.86
C TYR A 134 21.89 11.58 -5.17
N PHE A 135 22.61 11.38 -4.06
CA PHE A 135 22.59 10.12 -3.31
C PHE A 135 21.21 9.79 -2.74
N LEU A 136 20.53 10.77 -2.14
CA LEU A 136 19.16 10.61 -1.66
C LEU A 136 18.19 10.27 -2.79
N LYS A 137 18.26 10.98 -3.93
CA LYS A 137 17.44 10.65 -5.11
C LYS A 137 17.70 9.22 -5.61
N ALA A 138 18.95 8.76 -5.63
CA ALA A 138 19.29 7.40 -6.02
C ALA A 138 18.68 6.37 -5.05
N ILE A 139 18.73 6.61 -3.75
CA ILE A 139 18.10 5.75 -2.73
C ILE A 139 16.57 5.73 -2.92
N PHE A 140 15.92 6.89 -3.03
CA PHE A 140 14.48 6.97 -3.22
C PHE A 140 14.04 6.26 -4.50
N ASN A 141 14.76 6.43 -5.61
CA ASN A 141 14.53 5.70 -6.85
C ASN A 141 14.56 4.17 -6.63
N TRP A 142 15.53 3.65 -5.89
CA TRP A 142 15.63 2.22 -5.58
C TRP A 142 14.52 1.73 -4.65
N ILE A 143 14.20 2.48 -3.60
CA ILE A 143 13.09 2.15 -2.68
C ILE A 143 11.77 2.12 -3.46
N THR A 144 11.50 3.13 -4.29
CA THR A 144 10.28 3.17 -5.10
C THR A 144 10.23 2.04 -6.12
N LEU A 145 11.33 1.73 -6.80
CA LEU A 145 11.39 0.61 -7.74
C LEU A 145 11.15 -0.72 -7.03
N PHE A 146 11.79 -0.93 -5.88
CA PHE A 146 11.61 -2.13 -5.06
C PHE A 146 10.14 -2.27 -4.59
N LEU A 147 9.55 -1.22 -4.03
CA LEU A 147 8.15 -1.20 -3.61
C LEU A 147 7.21 -1.48 -4.78
N LEU A 148 7.45 -0.87 -5.95
CA LEU A 148 6.66 -1.14 -7.16
C LEU A 148 6.75 -2.60 -7.59
N VAL A 149 7.94 -3.20 -7.58
CA VAL A 149 8.11 -4.63 -7.88
C VAL A 149 7.35 -5.49 -6.87
N CYS A 150 7.43 -5.19 -5.57
CA CYS A 150 6.65 -5.87 -4.54
C CYS A 150 5.14 -5.70 -4.76
N PHE A 151 4.66 -4.51 -5.12
CA PHE A 151 3.24 -4.25 -5.40
C PHE A 151 2.75 -4.97 -6.65
N VAL A 152 3.53 -4.96 -7.74
CA VAL A 152 3.24 -5.71 -8.97
C VAL A 152 3.12 -7.18 -8.62
N PHE A 153 4.11 -7.71 -7.92
CA PHE A 153 4.17 -9.11 -7.55
C PHE A 153 3.01 -9.51 -6.64
N ALA A 154 2.75 -8.75 -5.57
CA ALA A 154 1.66 -9.04 -4.64
C ALA A 154 0.28 -8.88 -5.30
N GLY A 155 0.11 -7.86 -6.15
CA GLY A 155 -1.14 -7.63 -6.87
C GLY A 155 -1.46 -8.72 -7.89
N VAL A 156 -0.44 -9.17 -8.63
CA VAL A 156 -0.60 -10.17 -9.71
C VAL A 156 -0.61 -11.60 -9.15
N CYS A 157 0.36 -11.96 -8.31
CA CYS A 157 0.58 -13.35 -7.89
C CYS A 157 -0.12 -13.74 -6.59
N ASN A 158 -0.35 -12.78 -5.69
CA ASN A 158 -0.86 -13.08 -4.36
C ASN A 158 -1.91 -12.06 -3.90
N THR A 159 -2.88 -11.79 -4.78
CA THR A 159 -3.88 -10.74 -4.55
C THR A 159 -4.63 -10.96 -3.22
N SER A 160 -4.89 -12.22 -2.86
CA SER A 160 -5.60 -12.56 -1.61
C SER A 160 -4.75 -12.22 -0.37
N ALA A 161 -3.47 -12.60 -0.32
CA ALA A 161 -2.62 -12.24 0.82
C ALA A 161 -2.32 -10.74 0.85
N PHE A 162 -2.20 -10.10 -0.32
CA PHE A 162 -1.99 -8.65 -0.43
C PHE A 162 -3.16 -7.86 0.17
N VAL A 163 -4.39 -8.24 -0.19
CA VAL A 163 -5.63 -7.66 0.39
C VAL A 163 -5.71 -7.94 1.89
N ASN A 164 -5.22 -9.09 2.34
CA ASN A 164 -5.12 -9.44 3.75
C ASN A 164 -3.93 -8.78 4.49
N GLY A 165 -3.25 -7.81 3.86
CA GLY A 165 -2.19 -7.03 4.51
C GLY A 165 -0.79 -7.65 4.44
N SER A 166 -0.58 -8.71 3.66
CA SER A 166 0.72 -9.35 3.52
C SER A 166 1.44 -8.91 2.25
N LEU A 167 2.33 -7.92 2.39
CA LEU A 167 3.08 -7.34 1.27
C LEU A 167 4.39 -8.09 0.96
N PHE A 168 4.99 -8.74 1.96
CA PHE A 168 6.34 -9.33 1.87
C PHE A 168 6.39 -10.87 1.92
N LYS A 169 5.25 -11.57 1.85
CA LYS A 169 5.25 -13.03 1.70
C LYS A 169 5.45 -13.39 0.24
N LEU A 170 6.71 -13.45 -0.19
CA LEU A 170 7.08 -13.99 -1.50
C LEU A 170 6.89 -15.52 -1.47
N PRO A 171 5.92 -16.09 -2.23
CA PRO A 171 5.89 -17.52 -2.50
C PRO A 171 7.15 -17.92 -3.28
N LEU A 172 7.60 -19.15 -3.08
CA LEU A 172 8.81 -19.68 -3.70
C LEU A 172 8.66 -19.95 -5.22
N SER A 173 7.43 -19.98 -5.77
CA SER A 173 7.15 -20.24 -7.18
C SER A 173 6.71 -18.98 -7.94
N VAL A 174 7.68 -18.21 -8.43
CA VAL A 174 7.41 -16.99 -9.24
C VAL A 174 7.03 -17.33 -10.68
N ASP A 175 7.56 -18.44 -11.23
CA ASP A 175 7.43 -18.79 -12.65
C ASP A 175 6.00 -19.17 -13.06
N GLU A 176 5.25 -19.80 -12.15
CA GLU A 176 3.86 -20.24 -12.40
C GLU A 176 2.91 -19.03 -12.53
N CYS A 177 3.13 -18.00 -11.71
CA CYS A 177 2.25 -16.83 -11.65
C CYS A 177 2.15 -16.06 -12.98
N ALA A 178 3.27 -15.84 -13.67
CA ALA A 178 3.28 -15.04 -14.89
C ALA A 178 2.52 -15.73 -16.03
N LEU A 179 2.63 -17.06 -16.10
CA LEU A 179 1.91 -17.87 -17.09
C LEU A 179 0.41 -17.94 -16.77
N ASP A 180 0.05 -18.06 -15.49
CA ASP A 180 -1.34 -18.12 -15.03
C ASP A 180 -2.10 -16.82 -15.36
N LEU A 181 -1.46 -15.64 -15.19
CA LEU A 181 -2.10 -14.35 -15.49
C LEU A 181 -2.61 -14.29 -16.95
N TRP A 182 -1.77 -14.70 -17.90
CA TRP A 182 -2.14 -14.67 -19.32
C TRP A 182 -3.14 -15.77 -19.66
N SER A 183 -2.96 -16.97 -19.09
CA SER A 183 -3.85 -18.10 -19.29
C SER A 183 -5.29 -17.80 -18.83
N ASP A 184 -5.45 -17.23 -17.64
CA ASP A 184 -6.77 -16.91 -17.08
C ASP A 184 -7.52 -15.87 -17.92
N VAL A 185 -6.82 -14.80 -18.31
CA VAL A 185 -7.41 -13.71 -19.11
C VAL A 185 -7.76 -14.21 -20.51
N SER A 186 -6.85 -14.94 -21.16
CA SER A 186 -7.10 -15.49 -22.49
C SER A 186 -8.27 -16.47 -22.49
N THR A 187 -8.37 -17.34 -21.47
CA THR A 187 -9.50 -18.26 -21.31
C THR A 187 -10.82 -17.51 -21.16
N CYS A 188 -10.84 -16.45 -20.35
CA CYS A 188 -12.02 -15.59 -20.18
C CYS A 188 -12.42 -14.88 -21.49
N VAL A 189 -11.46 -14.31 -22.22
CA VAL A 189 -11.71 -13.62 -23.49
C VAL A 189 -12.20 -14.60 -24.57
N ILE A 190 -11.62 -15.79 -24.66
CA ILE A 190 -12.04 -16.82 -25.63
C ILE A 190 -13.44 -17.35 -25.31
N THR A 191 -13.75 -17.56 -24.02
CA THR A 191 -15.02 -18.16 -23.60
C THR A 191 -16.20 -17.19 -23.69
N TYR A 192 -16.01 -15.94 -23.25
CA TYR A 192 -17.08 -14.97 -23.10
C TYR A 192 -17.04 -13.83 -24.14
N GLY A 193 -15.98 -13.74 -24.93
CA GLY A 193 -15.84 -12.73 -25.99
C GLY A 193 -15.99 -11.30 -25.45
N GLN A 194 -16.91 -10.54 -26.06
CA GLN A 194 -17.19 -9.15 -25.66
C GLN A 194 -17.88 -9.02 -24.29
N ASP A 195 -18.55 -10.06 -23.81
CA ASP A 195 -19.23 -10.05 -22.51
C ASP A 195 -18.32 -10.43 -21.33
N CYS A 196 -17.02 -10.68 -21.59
CA CYS A 196 -16.01 -10.98 -20.58
C CYS A 196 -15.94 -9.96 -19.43
N ILE A 197 -16.20 -8.68 -19.70
CA ILE A 197 -16.15 -7.62 -18.65
C ILE A 197 -17.38 -7.70 -17.73
N LYS A 198 -18.52 -8.18 -18.25
CA LYS A 198 -19.77 -8.29 -17.49
C LYS A 198 -19.81 -9.54 -16.61
N GLU A 199 -19.13 -10.60 -17.02
CA GLU A 199 -19.11 -11.87 -16.30
C GLU A 199 -18.33 -11.74 -14.97
N PRO A 200 -18.95 -11.96 -13.80
CA PRO A 200 -18.30 -11.79 -12.50
C PRO A 200 -17.04 -12.63 -12.32
N ARG A 201 -16.99 -13.82 -12.94
CA ARG A 201 -15.83 -14.73 -12.87
C ARG A 201 -14.60 -14.17 -13.58
N CYS A 202 -14.79 -13.31 -14.59
CA CYS A 202 -13.71 -12.74 -15.38
C CYS A 202 -13.23 -11.38 -14.88
N GLN A 203 -13.95 -10.73 -13.96
CA GLN A 203 -13.55 -9.42 -13.41
C GLN A 203 -12.21 -9.47 -12.68
N LEU A 204 -11.94 -10.55 -11.94
CA LEU A 204 -10.67 -10.70 -11.21
C LEU A 204 -9.45 -10.87 -12.15
N PRO A 205 -9.41 -11.82 -13.09
CA PRO A 205 -8.26 -11.97 -13.99
C PRO A 205 -8.06 -10.74 -14.89
N VAL A 206 -9.14 -10.16 -15.42
CA VAL A 206 -9.07 -8.91 -16.19
C VAL A 206 -8.54 -7.76 -15.33
N GLY A 207 -9.01 -7.64 -14.08
CA GLY A 207 -8.53 -6.66 -13.12
C GLY A 207 -7.04 -6.81 -12.81
N ARG A 208 -6.55 -8.06 -12.63
CA ARG A 208 -5.11 -8.34 -12.45
C ARG A 208 -4.29 -7.92 -13.66
N PHE A 209 -4.77 -8.18 -14.86
CA PHE A 209 -4.08 -7.79 -16.10
C PHE A 209 -4.02 -6.28 -16.28
N ILE A 210 -5.13 -5.58 -16.09
CA ILE A 210 -5.18 -4.11 -16.12
C ILE A 210 -4.26 -3.54 -15.04
N GLY A 211 -4.32 -4.10 -13.83
CA GLY A 211 -3.43 -3.75 -12.72
C GLY A 211 -1.96 -3.89 -13.09
N ALA A 212 -1.57 -5.01 -13.70
CA ALA A 212 -0.20 -5.25 -14.16
C ALA A 212 0.26 -4.21 -15.19
N LEU A 213 -0.59 -3.82 -16.15
CA LEU A 213 -0.27 -2.78 -17.14
C LEU A 213 -0.11 -1.40 -16.49
N VAL A 214 -0.98 -1.04 -15.57
CA VAL A 214 -0.88 0.23 -14.82
C VAL A 214 0.39 0.25 -13.97
N SER A 215 0.71 -0.85 -13.30
CA SER A 215 1.94 -0.96 -12.51
C SER A 215 3.19 -0.93 -13.38
N LEU A 216 3.19 -1.55 -14.57
CA LEU A 216 4.27 -1.45 -15.55
C LEU A 216 4.49 0.00 -15.99
N PHE A 217 3.41 0.76 -16.23
CA PHE A 217 3.50 2.20 -16.51
C PHE A 217 4.17 2.97 -15.37
N PHE A 218 3.82 2.67 -14.10
CA PHE A 218 4.48 3.26 -12.95
C PHE A 218 5.96 2.85 -12.83
N VAL A 219 6.32 1.61 -13.17
CA VAL A 219 7.71 1.16 -13.22
C VAL A 219 8.50 2.00 -14.24
N PHE A 220 7.95 2.28 -15.42
CA PHE A 220 8.62 3.15 -16.39
C PHE A 220 8.72 4.61 -15.94
N ARG A 221 7.86 5.04 -15.01
CA ARG A 221 7.78 6.41 -14.47
C ARG A 221 8.28 6.52 -13.03
N PHE A 222 8.97 5.51 -12.49
CA PHE A 222 9.33 5.43 -11.07
C PHE A 222 10.20 6.59 -10.56
N TYR A 223 10.90 7.26 -11.46
CA TYR A 223 11.75 8.42 -11.19
C TYR A 223 10.96 9.74 -11.06
N SER A 224 9.66 9.74 -11.40
CA SER A 224 8.80 10.91 -11.24
C SER A 224 8.44 11.10 -9.77
N GLY A 225 8.65 12.31 -9.23
CA GLY A 225 8.29 12.63 -7.85
C GLY A 225 6.82 12.32 -7.50
N ARG A 226 5.90 12.48 -8.47
CA ARG A 226 4.48 12.11 -8.31
C ARG A 226 4.30 10.62 -8.07
N VAL A 227 5.03 9.77 -8.81
CA VAL A 227 4.97 8.31 -8.65
C VAL A 227 5.60 7.90 -7.33
N GLN A 228 6.74 8.50 -6.96
CA GLN A 228 7.40 8.24 -5.68
C GLN A 228 6.49 8.57 -4.49
N PHE A 229 5.83 9.72 -4.52
CA PHE A 229 4.87 10.14 -3.51
C PHE A 229 3.66 9.19 -3.45
N LEU A 230 3.07 8.85 -4.60
CA LEU A 230 1.93 7.95 -4.68
C LEU A 230 2.26 6.55 -4.13
N VAL A 231 3.39 5.96 -4.53
CA VAL A 231 3.83 4.64 -4.06
C VAL A 231 4.12 4.67 -2.56
N SER A 232 4.78 5.73 -2.08
CA SER A 232 5.08 5.89 -0.65
C SER A 232 3.81 6.09 0.19
N SER A 233 2.85 6.87 -0.33
CA SER A 233 1.55 7.09 0.30
C SER A 233 0.74 5.79 0.36
N LEU A 234 0.68 5.03 -0.73
CA LEU A 234 0.02 3.72 -0.74
C LEU A 234 0.66 2.76 0.26
N PHE A 235 1.99 2.72 0.32
CA PHE A 235 2.72 1.90 1.28
C PHE A 235 2.42 2.31 2.73
N ALA A 236 2.48 3.61 3.03
CA ALA A 236 2.19 4.14 4.36
C ALA A 236 0.72 3.94 4.76
N LEU A 237 -0.23 4.10 3.83
CA LEU A 237 -1.65 3.84 4.07
C LEU A 237 -1.90 2.35 4.30
N HIS A 238 -1.33 1.48 3.48
CA HIS A 238 -1.49 0.03 3.60
C HIS A 238 -0.96 -0.47 4.95
N HIS A 239 0.28 -0.15 5.30
CA HIS A 239 0.85 -0.53 6.59
C HIS A 239 0.22 0.22 7.76
N GLY A 240 -0.17 1.48 7.58
CA GLY A 240 -0.87 2.26 8.58
C GLY A 240 -2.22 1.66 8.92
N ILE A 241 -3.01 1.26 7.91
CA ILE A 241 -4.27 0.55 8.10
C ILE A 241 -4.03 -0.80 8.76
N GLN A 242 -3.01 -1.55 8.34
CA GLN A 242 -2.69 -2.86 8.93
C GLN A 242 -2.32 -2.73 10.40
N GLN A 243 -1.40 -1.81 10.74
CA GLN A 243 -0.99 -1.54 12.10
C GLN A 243 -2.17 -1.00 12.94
N TRP A 244 -3.00 -0.15 12.33
CA TRP A 244 -4.21 0.36 12.97
C TRP A 244 -5.20 -0.76 13.27
N GLN A 245 -5.47 -1.66 12.32
CA GLN A 245 -6.32 -2.84 12.52
C GLN A 245 -5.77 -3.74 13.63
N GLN A 246 -4.45 -3.99 13.64
CA GLN A 246 -3.81 -4.80 14.67
C GLN A 246 -3.91 -4.17 16.08
N TYR A 247 -3.95 -2.84 16.18
CA TYR A 247 -4.03 -2.13 17.46
C TYR A 247 -5.46 -1.81 17.93
N HIS A 248 -6.35 -1.46 17.00
CA HIS A 248 -7.70 -0.94 17.30
C HIS A 248 -8.82 -1.96 17.15
N ILE A 249 -8.61 -3.02 16.36
CA ILE A 249 -9.46 -4.20 16.50
C ILE A 249 -8.89 -4.88 17.74
N PRO A 250 -9.48 -4.73 18.96
CA PRO A 250 -9.05 -5.54 20.08
C PRO A 250 -9.09 -6.95 19.54
N ALA A 251 -7.95 -7.65 19.57
CA ALA A 251 -7.90 -9.06 19.21
C ALA A 251 -9.09 -9.69 19.92
N GLN A 252 -10.13 -10.00 19.14
CA GLN A 252 -11.45 -10.26 19.66
C GLN A 252 -11.28 -11.55 20.46
N ASP A 253 -11.21 -11.36 21.78
CA ASP A 253 -10.68 -12.28 22.79
C ASP A 253 -9.29 -12.89 22.56
N SER A 254 -8.21 -12.10 22.66
CA SER A 254 -6.85 -12.67 22.87
C SER A 254 -6.69 -13.49 24.15
N ASN A 255 -7.74 -13.61 24.99
CA ASN A 255 -7.80 -14.54 26.13
C ASN A 255 -8.78 -15.71 25.90
N GLN A 256 -9.57 -15.71 24.82
CA GLN A 256 -10.43 -16.85 24.53
C GLN A 256 -9.56 -17.94 23.91
N LEU A 257 -9.70 -19.12 24.49
CA LEU A 257 -9.01 -20.29 24.01
C LEU A 257 -9.55 -20.67 22.63
N ARG A 258 -8.67 -20.82 21.64
CA ARG A 258 -9.06 -21.13 20.26
C ARG A 258 -8.18 -22.20 19.65
N ILE A 259 -8.79 -23.26 19.14
CA ILE A 259 -8.09 -24.27 18.34
C ILE A 259 -8.31 -23.93 16.87
N LEU A 260 -7.20 -23.86 16.10
CA LEU A 260 -7.21 -23.51 14.68
C LEU A 260 -7.09 -24.76 13.80
N SER A 261 -6.23 -25.70 14.20
CA SER A 261 -5.98 -26.93 13.43
C SER A 261 -5.41 -28.04 14.30
N ILE A 262 -5.44 -29.26 13.77
CA ILE A 262 -4.83 -30.45 14.35
C ILE A 262 -4.01 -31.19 13.29
N ASP A 263 -2.95 -31.87 13.72
CA ASP A 263 -2.10 -32.69 12.85
C ASP A 263 -1.69 -34.00 13.58
N PRO A 264 -2.02 -35.18 13.05
CA PRO A 264 -2.74 -35.43 11.80
C PRO A 264 -4.25 -35.23 11.90
N ALA A 265 -4.88 -34.92 10.77
CA ALA A 265 -6.35 -34.79 10.63
C ALA A 265 -7.09 -36.15 10.55
N TYR A 266 -6.37 -37.26 10.68
CA TYR A 266 -6.94 -38.61 10.69
C TYR A 266 -6.17 -39.54 11.64
N ALA A 267 -6.86 -40.58 12.11
CA ALA A 267 -6.28 -41.65 12.93
C ALA A 267 -6.89 -43.00 12.55
N TYR A 268 -6.24 -44.09 12.96
CA TYR A 268 -6.84 -45.42 12.87
C TYR A 268 -7.58 -45.76 14.17
N ALA A 269 -8.72 -46.44 14.04
CA ALA A 269 -9.50 -46.88 15.17
C ALA A 269 -8.71 -47.89 16.01
N ASN A 270 -8.82 -47.78 17.33
CA ASN A 270 -8.15 -48.57 18.36
C ASN A 270 -6.61 -48.46 18.40
N GLU A 271 -6.02 -47.50 17.69
CA GLU A 271 -4.59 -47.19 17.77
C GLU A 271 -4.39 -45.90 18.56
N THR A 272 -3.42 -45.89 19.47
CA THR A 272 -3.03 -44.66 20.17
C THR A 272 -2.22 -43.78 19.22
N ILE A 273 -2.66 -42.54 19.07
CA ILE A 273 -2.01 -41.53 18.23
C ILE A 273 -1.72 -40.29 19.04
N HIS A 274 -0.60 -39.62 18.76
CA HIS A 274 -0.30 -38.30 19.29
C HIS A 274 -0.71 -37.24 18.28
N ILE A 275 -1.65 -36.38 18.64
CA ILE A 275 -2.22 -35.34 17.78
C ILE A 275 -1.68 -34.00 18.23
N LEU A 276 -0.95 -33.31 17.37
CA LEU A 276 -0.53 -31.93 17.59
C LEU A 276 -1.74 -31.02 17.47
N VAL A 277 -1.87 -30.08 18.41
CA VAL A 277 -3.00 -29.14 18.48
C VAL A 277 -2.44 -27.74 18.32
N ASP A 278 -2.80 -27.07 17.22
CA ASP A 278 -2.40 -25.71 16.93
C ASP A 278 -3.55 -24.73 17.24
N GLY A 279 -3.21 -23.63 17.90
CA GLY A 279 -4.20 -22.71 18.44
C GLY A 279 -3.62 -21.54 19.23
N GLN A 280 -4.52 -20.77 19.84
CA GLN A 280 -4.22 -19.61 20.67
C GLN A 280 -4.61 -19.90 22.12
N ASN A 281 -3.78 -19.46 23.06
CA ASN A 281 -3.97 -19.63 24.50
C ASN A 281 -4.06 -21.09 24.97
N LEU A 282 -3.40 -22.01 24.25
CA LEU A 282 -3.20 -23.38 24.69
C LEU A 282 -2.05 -23.44 25.70
N TYR A 283 -2.23 -24.18 26.80
CA TYR A 283 -1.20 -24.37 27.83
C TYR A 283 -1.13 -25.83 28.28
N GLU A 284 0.04 -26.22 28.77
CA GLU A 284 0.32 -27.57 29.27
C GLU A 284 -0.64 -27.97 30.39
N GLY A 285 -1.20 -29.18 30.30
CA GLY A 285 -2.17 -29.72 31.27
C GLY A 285 -3.63 -29.39 30.99
N LEU A 286 -3.94 -28.59 29.97
CA LEU A 286 -5.31 -28.34 29.52
C LEU A 286 -6.00 -29.66 29.12
N SER A 287 -7.22 -29.89 29.61
CA SER A 287 -8.00 -31.08 29.25
C SER A 287 -8.65 -30.92 27.88
N ILE A 288 -8.24 -31.76 26.93
CA ILE A 288 -8.82 -31.83 25.59
C ILE A 288 -9.59 -33.14 25.47
N GLY A 289 -10.81 -33.06 24.94
CA GLY A 289 -11.63 -34.22 24.66
C GLY A 289 -12.24 -34.15 23.27
N TRP A 290 -13.03 -35.16 22.94
CA TRP A 290 -13.53 -35.38 21.60
C TRP A 290 -14.99 -35.79 21.64
N VAL A 291 -15.80 -35.24 20.75
CA VAL A 291 -17.23 -35.57 20.60
C VAL A 291 -17.44 -36.31 19.28
N PRO A 292 -18.03 -37.52 19.28
CA PRO A 292 -18.34 -38.25 18.06
C PRO A 292 -19.45 -37.58 17.25
N TYR A 293 -19.24 -37.45 15.94
CA TYR A 293 -20.14 -36.74 15.04
C TYR A 293 -21.46 -37.49 14.86
N TRP A 294 -21.38 -38.77 14.50
CA TRP A 294 -22.57 -39.60 14.27
C TRP A 294 -23.32 -39.96 15.56
N GLY A 295 -22.70 -39.74 16.73
CA GLY A 295 -23.32 -39.97 18.03
C GLY A 295 -24.22 -38.82 18.48
N CYS A 296 -23.62 -37.65 18.74
CA CYS A 296 -24.34 -36.52 19.34
C CYS A 296 -24.38 -35.28 18.45
N SER A 297 -23.25 -34.89 17.85
CA SER A 297 -23.16 -33.58 17.19
C SER A 297 -23.97 -33.48 15.90
N GLN A 298 -24.51 -34.58 15.39
CA GLN A 298 -25.42 -34.58 14.23
C GLN A 298 -26.80 -33.99 14.57
N HIS A 299 -27.29 -34.19 15.80
CA HIS A 299 -28.67 -33.89 16.19
C HIS A 299 -28.79 -32.82 17.27
N THR A 300 -27.70 -32.45 17.92
CA THR A 300 -27.70 -31.53 19.05
C THR A 300 -26.54 -30.55 18.94
N THR A 301 -26.69 -29.38 19.55
CA THR A 301 -25.63 -28.40 19.73
C THR A 301 -24.44 -29.01 20.46
N LEU A 302 -23.23 -28.82 19.92
CA LEU A 302 -21.99 -29.40 20.44
C LEU A 302 -21.74 -29.13 21.93
N SER A 303 -22.23 -28.01 22.46
CA SER A 303 -22.14 -27.63 23.87
C SER A 303 -22.88 -28.57 24.81
N ASP A 304 -23.89 -29.29 24.32
CA ASP A 304 -24.74 -30.17 25.12
C ASP A 304 -24.31 -31.64 25.00
N CYS A 305 -23.37 -31.92 24.10
CA CYS A 305 -22.84 -33.25 23.90
C CYS A 305 -21.87 -33.65 25.01
N HIS A 306 -21.94 -34.92 25.41
CA HIS A 306 -20.95 -35.49 26.31
C HIS A 306 -19.58 -35.54 25.61
N VAL A 307 -18.57 -34.99 26.26
CA VAL A 307 -17.19 -34.98 25.75
C VAL A 307 -16.50 -36.26 26.23
N ASP A 308 -16.15 -37.13 25.27
CA ASP A 308 -15.45 -38.38 25.51
C ASP A 308 -13.93 -38.23 25.30
N LEU A 309 -13.18 -39.30 25.57
CA LEU A 309 -11.76 -39.44 25.19
C LEU A 309 -10.87 -38.28 25.69
N VAL A 310 -11.09 -37.89 26.94
CA VAL A 310 -10.40 -36.76 27.57
C VAL A 310 -8.94 -37.11 27.87
N ALA A 311 -8.01 -36.29 27.41
CA ALA A 311 -6.60 -36.39 27.71
C ALA A 311 -5.96 -34.99 27.87
N PRO A 312 -4.93 -34.86 28.74
CA PRO A 312 -4.25 -33.59 28.95
C PRO A 312 -3.35 -33.25 27.75
N LEU A 313 -3.32 -31.98 27.37
CA LEU A 313 -2.36 -31.42 26.41
C LEU A 313 -0.96 -31.51 27.01
N ARG A 314 -0.06 -32.20 26.29
CA ARG A 314 1.35 -32.40 26.65
C ARG A 314 2.26 -32.21 25.44
N HIS A 315 3.27 -31.36 25.57
CA HIS A 315 4.24 -31.02 24.51
C HIS A 315 3.55 -30.54 23.22
N GLY A 316 2.51 -29.72 23.35
CA GLY A 316 1.74 -29.21 22.21
C GLY A 316 0.82 -30.22 21.52
N GLY A 317 0.62 -31.42 22.09
CA GLY A 317 -0.29 -32.41 21.54
C GLY A 317 -1.02 -33.27 22.57
N VAL A 318 -1.91 -34.14 22.10
CA VAL A 318 -2.74 -35.02 22.94
C VAL A 318 -2.59 -36.44 22.43
N SER A 319 -2.32 -37.37 23.35
CA SER A 319 -2.27 -38.79 23.02
C SER A 319 -3.61 -39.45 23.35
N VAL A 320 -4.29 -39.99 22.33
CA VAL A 320 -5.64 -40.55 22.45
C VAL A 320 -5.80 -41.76 21.51
N ALA A 321 -6.73 -42.67 21.83
CA ALA A 321 -7.13 -43.78 20.97
C ALA A 321 -8.63 -43.70 20.70
N PHE A 322 -9.03 -43.74 19.43
CA PHE A 322 -10.44 -43.63 19.02
C PHE A 322 -11.06 -45.02 18.88
N PRO A 323 -12.11 -45.38 19.64
CA PRO A 323 -12.62 -46.75 19.67
C PRO A 323 -13.41 -47.13 18.41
N THR A 324 -14.00 -46.15 17.72
CA THR A 324 -14.90 -46.37 16.57
C THR A 324 -14.48 -45.56 15.35
N VAL A 325 -14.95 -46.00 14.18
CA VAL A 325 -14.79 -45.29 12.91
C VAL A 325 -15.83 -44.18 12.83
N ASP A 326 -15.42 -42.97 13.17
CA ASP A 326 -16.28 -41.79 13.25
C ASP A 326 -15.47 -40.52 12.89
N GLN A 327 -16.16 -39.40 12.74
CA GLN A 327 -15.56 -38.08 12.77
C GLN A 327 -15.67 -37.52 14.18
N TYR A 328 -14.57 -37.04 14.74
CA TYR A 328 -14.53 -36.50 16.09
C TYR A 328 -14.26 -35.00 16.05
N THR A 329 -15.09 -34.22 16.75
CA THR A 329 -14.89 -32.78 16.95
C THR A 329 -14.11 -32.54 18.22
N ILE A 330 -13.06 -31.71 18.16
CA ILE A 330 -12.22 -31.40 19.32
C ILE A 330 -12.93 -30.41 20.25
N CYS A 331 -12.86 -30.68 21.55
CA CYS A 331 -13.43 -29.84 22.60
C CYS A 331 -12.41 -29.62 23.72
N VAL A 332 -12.50 -28.47 24.36
CA VAL A 332 -11.64 -28.09 25.48
C VAL A 332 -12.48 -27.98 26.74
N MET A 333 -11.96 -28.56 27.82
CA MET A 333 -12.56 -28.48 29.14
C MET A 333 -11.67 -27.62 30.03
N PRO A 334 -12.14 -26.44 30.46
CA PRO A 334 -11.35 -25.57 31.32
C PRO A 334 -11.10 -26.27 32.66
N THR A 335 -9.83 -26.48 33.00
CA THR A 335 -9.39 -27.02 34.29
C THR A 335 -9.70 -26.00 35.38
N GLY A 336 -10.74 -26.23 36.20
CA GLY A 336 -11.06 -25.25 37.25
C GLY A 336 -12.17 -25.60 38.23
N GLU A 337 -13.26 -26.24 37.83
CA GLU A 337 -14.36 -26.49 38.77
C GLU A 337 -15.03 -27.83 38.48
N ALA A 338 -15.13 -28.67 39.51
CA ALA A 338 -15.77 -29.99 39.50
C ALA A 338 -17.31 -29.92 39.37
N GLY A 339 -17.82 -29.01 38.55
CA GLY A 339 -19.23 -28.77 38.32
C GLY A 339 -19.48 -28.09 36.98
N ALA A 340 -19.79 -28.88 35.96
CA ALA A 340 -20.65 -28.51 34.82
C ALA A 340 -20.40 -27.14 34.13
N LYS A 341 -19.14 -26.69 33.95
CA LYS A 341 -18.87 -25.59 33.01
C LYS A 341 -18.81 -26.13 31.58
N ALA A 342 -19.55 -25.46 30.70
CA ALA A 342 -19.73 -25.80 29.29
C ALA A 342 -18.38 -26.04 28.60
N SER A 343 -18.27 -27.18 27.92
CA SER A 343 -17.15 -27.49 27.05
C SER A 343 -17.15 -26.54 25.85
N ILE A 344 -15.97 -26.09 25.43
CA ILE A 344 -15.82 -25.25 24.24
C ILE A 344 -15.39 -26.17 23.09
N CYS A 345 -16.31 -26.42 22.17
CA CYS A 345 -16.08 -27.30 21.03
C CYS A 345 -15.83 -26.51 19.74
N PHE A 346 -14.93 -26.99 18.91
CA PHE A 346 -14.49 -26.32 17.68
C PHE A 346 -14.96 -27.09 16.45
N ASP A 347 -16.19 -26.81 15.99
CA ASP A 347 -16.82 -27.56 14.89
C ASP A 347 -16.01 -27.56 13.57
N SER A 348 -15.22 -26.51 13.36
CA SER A 348 -14.34 -26.37 12.21
C SER A 348 -13.12 -27.30 12.24
N VAL A 349 -12.78 -27.89 13.39
CA VAL A 349 -11.60 -28.73 13.59
C VAL A 349 -12.03 -30.14 13.95
N ARG A 350 -11.88 -31.06 12.99
CA ARG A 350 -12.38 -32.43 13.11
C ARG A 350 -11.31 -33.44 12.72
N LEU A 351 -11.26 -34.55 13.45
CA LEU A 351 -10.41 -35.70 13.16
C LEU A 351 -11.24 -36.83 12.55
N ARG A 352 -10.73 -37.49 11.51
CA ARG A 352 -11.38 -38.67 10.92
C ARG A 352 -10.73 -39.96 11.43
N SER A 353 -11.45 -40.72 12.24
CA SER A 353 -11.06 -42.08 12.62
C SER A 353 -11.45 -43.05 11.51
N LYS A 354 -10.52 -43.93 11.13
CA LYS A 354 -10.66 -44.87 10.03
C LYS A 354 -10.40 -46.29 10.49
N ASP A 355 -11.01 -47.27 9.83
CA ASP A 355 -10.64 -48.67 10.05
C ASP A 355 -9.19 -48.89 9.60
N SER A 356 -8.38 -49.64 10.35
CA SER A 356 -7.01 -50.01 9.95
C SER A 356 -6.96 -50.80 8.64
N LYS A 357 -8.07 -51.47 8.29
CA LYS A 357 -8.25 -52.16 7.00
C LYS A 357 -8.56 -51.21 5.85
N SER A 358 -9.01 -49.98 6.12
CA SER A 358 -9.31 -48.96 5.12
C SER A 358 -8.03 -48.27 4.63
N ARG A 359 -7.18 -49.03 3.94
CA ARG A 359 -5.98 -48.47 3.30
C ARG A 359 -6.40 -47.61 2.11
N PRO A 360 -5.96 -46.33 2.03
CA PRO A 360 -6.19 -45.50 0.86
C PRO A 360 -5.59 -46.20 -0.38
N GLY A 361 -6.39 -46.37 -1.45
CA GLY A 361 -5.93 -46.94 -2.72
C GLY A 361 -6.41 -48.35 -3.07
N TRP A 362 -7.25 -48.99 -2.26
CA TRP A 362 -7.78 -50.34 -2.55
C TRP A 362 -9.20 -50.41 -3.14
N SER A 363 -9.87 -49.27 -3.36
CA SER A 363 -11.26 -49.26 -3.87
C SER A 363 -11.40 -49.18 -5.41
N LEU A 364 -10.38 -49.57 -6.19
CA LEU A 364 -10.41 -49.46 -7.67
C LEU A 364 -10.12 -50.77 -8.42
N THR A 365 -10.21 -51.93 -7.78
CA THR A 365 -10.12 -53.22 -8.48
C THR A 365 -11.24 -54.16 -8.03
N THR A 366 -12.43 -53.94 -8.58
CA THR A 366 -13.45 -54.99 -8.78
C THR A 366 -14.06 -54.81 -10.14
#